data_AF-A0A545BIN9-F1
#
_entry.id   AF-A0A545BIN9-F1
#
_cell.length_a   1.000
_cell.length_b   1.000
_cell.length_c   1.000
_cell.angle_alpha   90.00
_cell.angle_beta   90.00
_cell.angle_gamma   90.00
#
_symmetry.space_group_name_H-M   'P 1'
#
loop_
_entity.id
_entity.type
_entity.pdbx_description
1 polymer ?
#
loop_
_entity_poly.entity_id
_entity_poly.type
_entity_poly.pdbx_seq_one_letter_code
_entity_poly.pdbx_strand_id
1 'polypeptide(L)'
;MVAFSHTDTGTSESEWAASGVAALPELPLSADELADMTFVVLAAHPDDETLGAGGFLAKLHEAGAAVEVLLCTAGEASHPDSQTTTPEQLAAVRLTEFDSAVSGLNPSATWRFLELADGQLAASTERIADSLRAAVAGRPADSVTIIAPYRHDGHTDHDTLGSIAAEVAAQGGHGLLEYPIWYWLWAGPDDSTWNSWVRVPLADQDQRAKQRAMGAHLSQTKPLSDQPGDETLLSDTFLEHFRRPWEAFAWHPSTAGSNSAADAERIFDEVHSREEDPWSYTTSWYERRKRSLTLAALPEESYESGLELGCSIGTLSEELAQRCQQFLGVDASSAALAQAAKRLSRFPSAETRHLTMPGEWPEGTFDLVVLSETGYYLSPDELTELLARIEASTRPCGTLVLCHWRHPISGWQLDAEAVHAMARKKLGWPTHGLYREKDFMLEILLAPERTP
;
A
#
# COMPACT_ATOMS: atom_id res chain seq x y z
N MET A 1 16.00 10.59 -15.75
CA MET A 1 16.03 11.95 -15.20
C MET A 1 15.30 12.85 -16.16
N VAL A 2 14.22 13.45 -15.70
CA VAL A 2 13.55 14.57 -16.36
C VAL A 2 14.40 15.81 -16.10
N ALA A 3 14.48 16.73 -17.05
CA ALA A 3 15.17 18.01 -16.86
C ALA A 3 14.11 19.12 -16.82
N PHE A 4 14.08 19.88 -15.73
CA PHE A 4 13.24 21.06 -15.56
C PHE A 4 14.01 22.13 -14.76
N SER A 5 13.51 23.36 -14.80
CA SER A 5 13.96 24.49 -13.99
C SER A 5 12.79 25.03 -13.17
N HIS A 6 13.07 25.58 -11.98
CA HIS A 6 12.04 26.27 -11.17
C HIS A 6 11.43 27.48 -11.89
N THR A 7 12.09 28.00 -12.92
CA THR A 7 11.62 29.10 -13.78
C THR A 7 10.79 28.63 -14.98
N ASP A 8 10.65 27.33 -15.20
CA ASP A 8 9.82 26.80 -16.27
C ASP A 8 8.35 27.14 -16.01
N THR A 9 7.57 27.38 -17.06
CA THR A 9 6.13 27.63 -16.92
C THR A 9 5.39 26.41 -16.37
N GLY A 10 5.83 25.21 -16.75
CA GLY A 10 5.24 23.94 -16.33
C GLY A 10 3.77 23.76 -16.71
N THR A 11 3.15 22.75 -16.12
CA THR A 11 1.71 22.50 -16.20
C THR A 11 0.97 23.37 -15.21
N SER A 12 -0.05 24.11 -15.66
CA SER A 12 -0.80 24.99 -14.76
C SER A 12 -1.69 24.22 -13.77
N GLU A 13 -1.99 24.81 -12.62
CA GLU A 13 -2.94 24.22 -11.67
C GLU A 13 -4.34 24.04 -12.29
N SER A 14 -4.72 24.93 -13.21
CA SER A 14 -6.01 24.82 -13.93
C SER A 14 -6.10 23.59 -14.82
N GLU A 15 -4.98 23.16 -15.41
CA GLU A 15 -4.90 21.93 -16.21
C GLU A 15 -5.00 20.68 -15.32
N TRP A 16 -4.30 20.67 -14.19
CA TRP A 16 -4.43 19.62 -13.18
C TRP A 16 -5.85 19.52 -12.64
N ALA A 17 -6.49 20.63 -12.29
CA ALA A 17 -7.87 20.63 -11.83
C ALA A 17 -8.86 20.02 -12.84
N ALA A 18 -8.56 20.15 -14.14
CA ALA A 18 -9.35 19.58 -15.22
C ALA A 18 -9.05 18.08 -15.50
N SER A 19 -7.96 17.52 -14.96
CA SER A 19 -7.55 16.13 -15.23
C SER A 19 -8.34 15.06 -14.49
N GLY A 20 -9.05 15.46 -13.42
CA GLY A 20 -9.68 14.52 -12.49
C GLY A 20 -8.83 14.18 -11.27
N VAL A 21 -7.66 14.81 -11.07
CA VAL A 21 -6.80 14.61 -9.88
C VAL A 21 -7.54 14.85 -8.55
N ALA A 22 -8.56 15.71 -8.54
CA ALA A 22 -9.41 15.93 -7.36
C ALA A 22 -10.28 14.72 -6.98
N ALA A 23 -10.45 13.76 -7.90
CA ALA A 23 -11.23 12.54 -7.70
C ALA A 23 -10.38 11.34 -7.26
N LEU A 24 -9.09 11.55 -6.91
CA LEU A 24 -8.27 10.49 -6.32
C LEU A 24 -8.95 9.88 -5.09
N PRO A 25 -8.78 8.57 -4.87
CA PRO A 25 -9.29 7.90 -3.68
C PRO A 25 -8.67 8.53 -2.42
N GLU A 26 -9.43 8.57 -1.33
CA GLU A 26 -8.93 9.09 -0.07
C GLU A 26 -7.97 8.09 0.58
N LEU A 27 -6.97 8.59 1.32
CA LEU A 27 -6.07 7.77 2.12
C LEU A 27 -6.90 6.87 3.05
N PRO A 28 -6.77 5.53 2.98
CA PRO A 28 -7.64 4.62 3.72
C PRO A 28 -7.15 4.41 5.16
N LEU A 29 -6.99 5.51 5.91
CA LEU A 29 -6.66 5.52 7.33
C LEU A 29 -7.65 6.42 8.08
N SER A 30 -8.30 5.85 9.09
CA SER A 30 -9.20 6.55 10.00
C SER A 30 -8.44 7.44 10.98
N ALA A 31 -9.13 8.38 11.62
CA ALA A 31 -8.52 9.26 12.62
C ALA A 31 -7.94 8.48 13.82
N ASP A 32 -8.60 7.40 14.23
CA ASP A 32 -8.14 6.54 15.33
C ASP A 32 -6.87 5.77 14.93
N GLU A 33 -6.82 5.25 13.69
CA GLU A 33 -5.59 4.63 13.16
C GLU A 33 -4.44 5.64 13.09
N LEU A 34 -4.68 6.86 12.61
CA LEU A 34 -3.66 7.91 12.59
C LEU A 34 -3.12 8.21 14.00
N ALA A 35 -3.99 8.26 15.01
CA ALA A 35 -3.63 8.56 16.39
C ALA A 35 -2.66 7.53 17.00
N ASP A 36 -2.82 6.26 16.63
CA ASP A 36 -2.00 5.14 17.13
C ASP A 36 -0.68 4.96 16.35
N MET A 37 -0.47 5.73 15.28
CA MET A 37 0.69 5.64 14.42
C MET A 37 1.79 6.65 14.75
N THR A 38 3.00 6.30 14.33
CA THR A 38 4.15 7.21 14.28
C THR A 38 4.52 7.54 12.85
N PHE A 39 4.70 8.82 12.58
CA PHE A 39 5.08 9.34 11.27
C PHE A 39 6.50 9.88 11.30
N VAL A 40 7.36 9.35 10.42
CA VAL A 40 8.72 9.87 10.21
C VAL A 40 8.74 10.61 8.89
N VAL A 41 8.81 11.93 8.95
CA VAL A 41 8.77 12.83 7.80
C VAL A 41 10.19 13.13 7.36
N LEU A 42 10.48 12.99 6.09
CA LEU A 42 11.74 13.35 5.47
C LEU A 42 11.53 14.61 4.64
N ALA A 43 12.44 15.57 4.75
CA ALA A 43 12.49 16.76 3.90
C ALA A 43 13.91 16.91 3.36
N ALA A 44 14.06 17.09 2.05
CA ALA A 44 15.38 17.35 1.48
C ALA A 44 15.82 18.77 1.84
N HIS A 45 14.90 19.72 1.74
CA HIS A 45 15.11 21.15 1.95
C HIS A 45 14.02 21.78 2.84
N PRO A 46 14.29 22.94 3.44
CA PRO A 46 13.29 23.72 4.17
C PRO A 46 12.18 24.28 3.28
N ASP A 47 10.99 23.66 3.28
CA ASP A 47 9.76 24.01 2.55
C ASP A 47 9.04 22.75 2.05
N ASP A 48 9.80 21.70 1.72
CA ASP A 48 9.28 20.43 1.19
C ASP A 48 8.16 19.83 2.04
N GLU A 49 8.36 19.76 3.36
CA GLU A 49 7.40 19.22 4.32
C GLU A 49 6.12 20.04 4.34
N THR A 50 6.25 21.36 4.18
CA THR A 50 5.16 22.32 4.19
C THR A 50 4.37 22.24 2.88
N LEU A 51 5.06 22.19 1.74
CA LEU A 51 4.43 22.11 0.41
C LEU A 51 3.74 20.77 0.21
N GLY A 52 4.48 19.67 0.40
CA GLY A 52 4.03 18.32 0.10
C GLY A 52 3.04 17.74 1.12
N ALA A 53 3.23 18.04 2.41
CA ALA A 53 2.49 17.38 3.49
C ALA A 53 2.00 18.31 4.60
N GLY A 54 2.09 19.64 4.44
CA GLY A 54 1.88 20.57 5.56
C GLY A 54 0.47 20.49 6.16
N GLY A 55 -0.55 20.34 5.33
CA GLY A 55 -1.92 20.14 5.78
C GLY A 55 -2.07 18.80 6.52
N PHE A 56 -1.45 17.74 6.02
CA PHE A 56 -1.46 16.45 6.67
C PHE A 56 -0.70 16.48 8.02
N LEU A 57 0.40 17.22 8.15
CA LEU A 57 1.07 17.42 9.45
C LEU A 57 0.16 18.10 10.47
N ALA A 58 -0.64 19.09 10.05
CA ALA A 58 -1.64 19.72 10.92
C ALA A 58 -2.76 18.73 11.31
N LYS A 59 -3.21 17.89 10.37
CA LYS A 59 -4.18 16.83 10.62
C LYS A 59 -3.65 15.79 11.62
N LEU A 60 -2.39 15.39 11.47
CA LEU A 60 -1.71 14.45 12.38
C LEU A 60 -1.58 15.01 13.80
N HIS A 61 -1.36 16.32 13.93
CA HIS A 61 -1.39 16.99 15.23
C HIS A 61 -2.76 16.87 15.91
N GLU A 62 -3.84 17.13 15.18
CA GLU A 62 -5.21 17.01 15.71
C GLU A 62 -5.56 15.57 16.08
N ALA A 63 -5.11 14.60 15.29
CA ALA A 63 -5.28 13.18 15.59
C ALA A 63 -4.47 12.71 16.82
N GLY A 64 -3.46 13.48 17.25
CA GLY A 64 -2.58 13.10 18.37
C GLY A 64 -1.47 12.11 17.97
N ALA A 65 -1.20 11.98 16.67
CA ALA A 65 -0.16 11.09 16.15
C ALA A 65 1.24 11.57 16.56
N ALA A 66 2.16 10.62 16.76
CA ALA A 66 3.57 10.95 16.99
C ALA A 66 4.25 11.34 15.67
N VAL A 67 4.90 12.51 15.61
CA VAL A 67 5.56 12.99 14.39
C VAL A 67 7.02 13.36 14.67
N GLU A 68 7.92 12.81 13.85
CA GLU A 68 9.35 13.11 13.85
C GLU A 68 9.79 13.53 12.45
N VAL A 69 10.42 14.70 12.31
CA VAL A 69 10.88 15.23 11.01
C VAL A 69 12.40 15.14 10.92
N LEU A 70 12.93 14.61 9.82
CA LEU A 70 14.35 14.61 9.48
C LEU A 70 14.57 15.56 8.30
N LEU A 71 15.23 16.67 8.58
CA LEU A 71 15.65 17.64 7.56
C LEU A 71 17.06 17.31 7.10
N CYS A 72 17.26 17.06 5.81
CA CYS A 72 18.56 16.67 5.28
C CYS A 72 19.53 17.84 5.11
N THR A 73 19.10 18.89 4.42
CA THR A 73 19.93 20.06 4.06
C THR A 73 19.29 21.35 4.57
N ALA A 74 20.04 22.46 4.61
CA ALA A 74 19.47 23.76 4.92
C ALA A 74 18.95 24.47 3.66
N GLY A 75 19.07 23.86 2.47
CA GLY A 75 18.71 24.47 1.21
C GLY A 75 19.57 25.69 0.86
N GLU A 76 20.81 25.69 1.32
CA GLU A 76 21.75 26.79 1.24
C GLU A 76 22.23 27.12 -0.18
N ALA A 77 21.99 26.23 -1.15
CA ALA A 77 22.39 26.41 -2.55
C ALA A 77 21.27 26.98 -3.44
N SER A 78 20.10 27.33 -2.87
CA SER A 78 18.96 27.87 -3.62
C SER A 78 19.23 29.19 -4.36
N HIS A 79 20.17 30.03 -3.87
CA HIS A 79 20.51 31.32 -4.47
C HIS A 79 22.03 31.42 -4.75
N PRO A 80 22.57 30.62 -5.68
CA PRO A 80 24.02 30.49 -5.86
C PRO A 80 24.66 31.75 -6.44
N ASP A 81 23.88 32.57 -7.14
CA ASP A 81 24.33 33.80 -7.82
C ASP A 81 24.05 35.08 -6.98
N SER A 82 23.48 34.94 -5.77
CA SER A 82 23.20 36.07 -4.89
C SER A 82 24.48 36.81 -4.50
N GLN A 83 24.39 38.14 -4.49
CA GLN A 83 25.45 39.02 -3.97
C GLN A 83 25.11 39.59 -2.58
N THR A 84 23.90 39.29 -2.06
CA THR A 84 23.40 39.88 -0.81
C THR A 84 23.37 38.91 0.35
N THR A 85 23.43 37.60 0.08
CA THR A 85 23.57 36.55 1.09
C THR A 85 24.71 35.59 0.74
N THR A 86 25.30 34.97 1.76
CA THR A 86 26.13 33.77 1.58
C THR A 86 25.30 32.50 1.83
N PRO A 87 25.75 31.32 1.38
CA PRO A 87 25.10 30.05 1.72
C PRO A 87 24.91 29.86 3.22
N GLU A 88 25.89 30.24 4.04
CA GLU A 88 25.80 30.09 5.50
C GLU A 88 24.75 31.02 6.13
N GLN A 89 24.63 32.24 5.61
CA GLN A 89 23.59 33.19 6.05
C GLN A 89 22.20 32.70 5.63
N LEU A 90 22.08 32.19 4.41
CA LEU A 90 20.82 31.66 3.89
C LEU A 90 20.39 30.39 4.65
N ALA A 91 21.33 29.51 4.98
CA ALA A 91 21.07 28.34 5.82
C ALA A 91 20.46 28.73 7.17
N ALA A 92 21.02 29.75 7.84
CA ALA A 92 20.50 30.20 9.13
C ALA A 92 19.07 30.78 9.03
N VAL A 93 18.78 31.51 7.94
CA VAL A 93 17.43 32.01 7.65
C VAL A 93 16.48 30.84 7.42
N ARG A 94 16.80 29.95 6.47
CA ARG A 94 15.93 28.83 6.09
C ARG A 94 15.67 27.85 7.24
N LEU A 95 16.63 27.62 8.12
CA LEU A 95 16.41 26.80 9.33
C LEU A 95 15.45 27.47 10.33
N THR A 96 15.47 28.81 10.42
CA THR A 96 14.52 29.56 11.25
C THR A 96 13.11 29.51 10.65
N GLU A 97 13.01 29.63 9.32
CA GLU A 97 11.75 29.51 8.58
C GLU A 97 11.15 28.10 8.74
N PHE A 98 11.97 27.06 8.59
CA PHE A 98 11.59 25.66 8.82
C PHE A 98 11.03 25.43 10.22
N ASP A 99 11.75 25.87 11.26
CA ASP A 99 11.32 25.71 12.65
C ASP A 99 9.98 26.41 12.90
N SER A 100 9.82 27.62 12.38
CA SER A 100 8.55 28.36 12.46
C SER A 100 7.42 27.66 11.72
N ALA A 101 7.69 27.06 10.56
CA ALA A 101 6.70 26.34 9.76
C ALA A 101 6.26 25.06 10.48
N VAL A 102 7.20 24.17 10.83
CA VAL A 102 6.92 22.90 11.51
C VAL A 102 6.22 23.13 12.85
N SER A 103 6.69 24.08 13.66
CA SER A 103 6.05 24.43 14.94
C SER A 103 4.63 24.98 14.76
N GLY A 104 4.37 25.69 13.65
CA GLY A 104 3.05 26.22 13.31
C GLY A 104 2.07 25.18 12.78
N LEU A 105 2.59 24.09 12.19
CA LEU A 105 1.81 22.95 11.68
C LEU A 105 1.52 21.93 12.78
N ASN A 106 2.55 21.51 13.50
CA ASN A 106 2.46 20.51 14.55
C ASN A 106 3.39 20.88 15.71
N PRO A 107 2.88 21.58 16.74
CA PRO A 107 3.67 21.97 17.92
C PRO A 107 4.24 20.79 18.73
N SER A 108 3.73 19.57 18.51
CA SER A 108 4.20 18.35 19.19
C SER A 108 5.22 17.57 18.36
N ALA A 109 5.45 17.95 17.11
CA ALA A 109 6.46 17.34 16.28
C ALA A 109 7.86 17.69 16.78
N THR A 110 8.75 16.71 16.76
CA THR A 110 10.19 16.95 16.93
C THR A 110 10.87 16.92 15.58
N TRP A 111 11.91 17.71 15.38
CA TRP A 111 12.70 17.64 14.15
C TRP A 111 14.21 17.60 14.41
N ARG A 112 14.95 16.99 13.49
CA ARG A 112 16.42 16.89 13.53
C ARG A 112 17.00 17.32 12.19
N PHE A 113 18.05 18.15 12.25
CA PHE A 113 18.85 18.52 11.10
C PHE A 113 20.00 17.52 10.90
N LEU A 114 20.15 16.96 9.71
CA LEU A 114 21.23 16.01 9.39
C LEU A 114 22.52 16.69 8.91
N GLU A 115 22.52 18.00 8.67
CA GLU A 115 23.71 18.76 8.26
C GLU A 115 24.38 18.16 7.02
N LEU A 116 23.60 17.92 5.97
CA LEU A 116 24.08 17.47 4.65
C LEU A 116 24.11 18.63 3.67
N ALA A 117 24.98 18.53 2.66
CA ALA A 117 25.13 19.57 1.64
C ALA A 117 23.98 19.53 0.62
N ASP A 118 23.39 20.70 0.37
CA ASP A 118 22.36 20.91 -0.65
C ASP A 118 22.87 20.55 -2.06
N GLY A 119 22.05 19.80 -2.80
CA GLY A 119 22.34 19.26 -4.13
C GLY A 119 23.24 18.01 -4.13
N GLN A 120 23.59 17.47 -2.96
CA GLN A 120 24.57 16.39 -2.83
C GLN A 120 24.11 15.23 -1.95
N LEU A 121 22.80 15.00 -1.79
CA LEU A 121 22.31 13.88 -0.96
C LEU A 121 22.78 12.51 -1.45
N ALA A 122 23.02 12.36 -2.75
CA ALA A 122 23.57 11.15 -3.35
C ALA A 122 24.96 10.75 -2.79
N ALA A 123 25.71 11.69 -2.20
CA ALA A 123 26.99 11.40 -1.53
C ALA A 123 26.81 10.91 -0.08
N SER A 124 25.60 10.99 0.48
CA SER A 124 25.31 10.73 1.90
C SER A 124 24.20 9.69 2.12
N THR A 125 23.95 8.83 1.14
CA THR A 125 22.82 7.88 1.16
C THR A 125 22.82 6.96 2.39
N GLU A 126 23.98 6.42 2.78
CA GLU A 126 24.11 5.54 3.95
C GLU A 126 23.81 6.29 5.26
N ARG A 127 24.28 7.53 5.40
CA ARG A 127 24.02 8.37 6.59
C ARG A 127 22.54 8.72 6.73
N ILE A 128 21.86 9.00 5.62
CA ILE A 128 20.41 9.25 5.59
C ILE A 128 19.67 7.97 5.99
N ALA A 129 20.02 6.83 5.37
CA ALA A 129 19.39 5.54 5.64
C ALA A 129 19.57 5.10 7.11
N ASP A 130 20.75 5.30 7.70
CA ASP A 130 21.01 5.05 9.12
C ASP A 130 20.18 5.94 10.03
N SER A 131 20.08 7.23 9.71
CA SER A 131 19.27 8.19 10.47
C SER A 131 17.78 7.83 10.44
N LEU A 132 17.28 7.42 9.26
CA LEU A 132 15.91 6.95 9.10
C LEU A 132 15.67 5.63 9.82
N ARG A 133 16.56 4.63 9.68
CA ARG A 133 16.50 3.36 10.42
C ARG A 133 16.48 3.60 11.93
N ALA A 134 17.30 4.52 12.43
CA ALA A 134 17.31 4.88 13.84
C ALA A 134 16.00 5.56 14.26
N ALA A 135 15.41 6.40 13.40
CA ALA A 135 14.14 7.03 13.67
C ALA A 135 12.98 6.02 13.74
N VAL A 136 12.98 4.97 12.92
CA VAL A 136 11.90 3.94 12.93
C VAL A 136 12.16 2.78 13.89
N ALA A 137 13.37 2.68 14.47
CA ALA A 137 13.77 1.55 15.30
C ALA A 137 12.92 1.37 16.57
N GLY A 138 12.68 0.10 16.93
CA GLY A 138 12.00 -0.26 18.18
C GLY A 138 10.46 -0.08 18.15
N ARG A 139 9.89 0.24 16.98
CA ARG A 139 8.45 0.37 16.77
C ARG A 139 7.91 -0.78 15.91
N PRO A 140 6.69 -1.27 16.16
CA PRO A 140 6.01 -2.19 15.24
C PRO A 140 5.94 -1.59 13.83
N ALA A 141 6.19 -2.41 12.82
CA ALA A 141 6.35 -1.92 11.46
C ALA A 141 5.02 -1.41 10.85
N ASP A 142 3.90 -1.99 11.26
CA ASP A 142 2.53 -1.56 10.94
C ASP A 142 2.11 -0.25 11.65
N SER A 143 2.75 0.11 12.75
CA SER A 143 2.52 1.39 13.44
C SER A 143 3.37 2.55 12.93
N VAL A 144 4.21 2.35 11.90
CA VAL A 144 5.11 3.38 11.38
C VAL A 144 4.81 3.67 9.92
N THR A 145 4.64 4.96 9.60
CA THR A 145 4.60 5.44 8.22
C THR A 145 5.71 6.47 7.98
N ILE A 146 6.49 6.25 6.93
CA ILE A 146 7.49 7.20 6.45
C ILE A 146 6.79 8.14 5.46
N ILE A 147 7.00 9.45 5.60
CA ILE A 147 6.52 10.46 4.66
C ILE A 147 7.75 11.07 3.98
N ALA A 148 7.86 11.03 2.66
CA ALA A 148 9.07 11.47 1.96
C ALA A 148 8.77 12.14 0.62
N PRO A 149 9.70 12.89 0.01
CA PRO A 149 9.54 13.36 -1.36
C PRO A 149 9.35 12.19 -2.32
N TYR A 150 8.57 12.40 -3.37
CA TYR A 150 8.36 11.41 -4.42
C TYR A 150 9.69 11.04 -5.09
N ARG A 151 10.02 9.75 -5.15
CA ARG A 151 11.32 9.27 -5.66
C ARG A 151 11.53 9.48 -7.17
N HIS A 152 10.50 9.97 -7.86
CA HIS A 152 10.55 10.34 -9.27
C HIS A 152 10.03 11.78 -9.43
N ASP A 153 10.30 12.64 -8.46
CA ASP A 153 9.96 14.07 -8.48
C ASP A 153 10.86 14.86 -9.43
N GLY A 154 11.97 14.28 -9.90
CA GLY A 154 12.88 14.86 -10.89
C GLY A 154 13.95 15.78 -10.31
N HIS A 155 13.79 16.24 -9.06
CA HIS A 155 14.86 16.90 -8.31
C HIS A 155 15.81 15.86 -7.73
N THR A 156 17.12 15.97 -7.99
CA THR A 156 18.12 14.94 -7.64
C THR A 156 18.09 14.56 -6.15
N ASP A 157 17.97 15.54 -5.25
CA ASP A 157 17.90 15.25 -3.82
C ASP A 157 16.57 14.61 -3.41
N HIS A 158 15.45 14.98 -4.05
CA HIS A 158 14.14 14.38 -3.79
C HIS A 158 14.13 12.92 -4.25
N ASP A 159 14.58 12.67 -5.47
CA ASP A 159 14.70 11.33 -6.05
C ASP A 159 15.59 10.44 -5.18
N THR A 160 16.70 10.98 -4.68
CA THR A 160 17.62 10.28 -3.77
C THR A 160 16.92 9.96 -2.44
N LEU A 161 16.31 10.96 -1.80
CA LEU A 161 15.70 10.82 -0.48
C LEU A 161 14.48 9.89 -0.51
N GLY A 162 13.62 10.03 -1.52
CA GLY A 162 12.48 9.13 -1.76
C GLY A 162 12.92 7.69 -2.04
N SER A 163 13.99 7.49 -2.80
CA SER A 163 14.55 6.15 -3.05
C SER A 163 15.06 5.48 -1.77
N ILE A 164 15.74 6.22 -0.90
CA ILE A 164 16.21 5.73 0.41
C ILE A 164 15.02 5.42 1.32
N ALA A 165 14.03 6.33 1.38
CA ALA A 165 12.82 6.15 2.17
C ALA A 165 12.11 4.85 1.80
N ALA A 166 12.00 4.59 0.50
CA ALA A 166 11.38 3.40 -0.02
C ALA A 166 12.14 2.12 0.27
N GLU A 167 13.46 2.14 0.16
CA GLU A 167 14.29 1.00 0.51
C GLU A 167 14.14 0.66 2.00
N VAL A 168 14.21 1.66 2.88
CA VAL A 168 14.04 1.45 4.33
C VAL A 168 12.62 1.00 4.67
N ALA A 169 11.60 1.59 4.04
CA ALA A 169 10.21 1.17 4.22
C ALA A 169 10.01 -0.30 3.82
N ALA A 170 10.50 -0.69 2.65
CA ALA A 170 10.37 -2.07 2.15
C ALA A 170 11.15 -3.08 3.01
N GLN A 171 12.37 -2.74 3.46
CA GLN A 171 13.18 -3.61 4.32
C GLN A 171 12.60 -3.75 5.73
N GLY A 172 12.02 -2.67 6.28
CA GLY A 172 11.44 -2.64 7.61
C GLY A 172 9.97 -3.06 7.67
N GLY A 173 9.29 -3.16 6.52
CA GLY A 173 7.86 -3.41 6.42
C GLY A 173 6.98 -2.22 6.81
N HIS A 174 7.52 -1.00 6.77
CA HIS A 174 6.81 0.23 7.16
C HIS A 174 5.89 0.73 6.04
N GLY A 175 4.86 1.50 6.42
CA GLY A 175 4.10 2.29 5.44
C GLY A 175 4.97 3.40 4.84
N LEU A 176 4.67 3.81 3.61
CA LEU A 176 5.33 4.92 2.93
C LEU A 176 4.32 5.78 2.16
N LEU A 177 4.33 7.08 2.46
CA LEU A 177 3.64 8.13 1.73
C LEU A 177 4.67 9.01 1.01
N GLU A 178 4.58 9.08 -0.30
CA GLU A 178 5.47 9.91 -1.10
C GLU A 178 4.74 11.15 -1.61
N TYR A 179 5.22 12.35 -1.24
CA TYR A 179 4.63 13.60 -1.69
C TYR A 179 5.35 14.17 -2.93
N PRO A 180 4.63 14.45 -4.02
CA PRO A 180 5.16 15.16 -5.18
C PRO A 180 5.26 16.68 -4.93
N ILE A 181 6.34 17.31 -5.40
CA ILE A 181 6.54 18.77 -5.39
C ILE A 181 6.76 19.26 -6.81
N TRP A 182 7.90 18.91 -7.41
CA TRP A 182 8.24 19.36 -8.75
C TRP A 182 7.51 18.57 -9.83
N TYR A 183 7.02 17.36 -9.53
CA TYR A 183 6.13 16.61 -10.41
C TYR A 183 4.95 17.46 -10.90
N TRP A 184 4.37 18.31 -10.03
CA TRP A 184 3.26 19.18 -10.44
C TRP A 184 3.65 20.21 -11.51
N LEU A 185 4.92 20.58 -11.56
CA LEU A 185 5.46 21.53 -12.53
C LEU A 185 5.81 20.85 -13.85
N TRP A 186 6.65 19.81 -13.83
CA TRP A 186 7.19 19.24 -15.07
C TRP A 186 6.32 18.14 -15.69
N ALA A 187 5.50 17.45 -14.90
CA ALA A 187 4.60 16.42 -15.40
C ALA A 187 3.30 17.07 -15.92
N GLY A 188 2.60 16.39 -16.81
CA GLY A 188 1.28 16.78 -17.28
C GLY A 188 0.22 15.73 -16.94
N PRO A 189 -1.07 16.05 -17.09
CA PRO A 189 -2.18 15.13 -16.86
C PRO A 189 -2.09 13.79 -17.60
N ASP A 190 -1.41 13.76 -18.74
CA ASP A 190 -1.21 12.57 -19.58
C ASP A 190 -0.25 11.53 -18.95
N ASP A 191 0.54 11.93 -17.95
CA ASP A 191 1.32 10.99 -17.15
C ASP A 191 0.37 10.18 -16.27
N SER A 192 0.32 8.86 -16.44
CA SER A 192 -0.64 8.01 -15.73
C SER A 192 -0.20 7.64 -14.32
N THR A 193 0.97 8.07 -13.87
CA THR A 193 1.54 7.63 -12.58
C THR A 193 0.72 8.12 -11.40
N TRP A 194 0.14 9.32 -11.49
CA TRP A 194 -0.70 9.88 -10.42
C TRP A 194 -2.03 9.15 -10.26
N ASN A 195 -2.45 8.33 -11.24
CA ASN A 195 -3.75 7.62 -11.18
C ASN A 195 -3.82 6.58 -10.06
N SER A 196 -2.68 6.11 -9.54
CA SER A 196 -2.61 5.16 -8.42
C SER A 196 -2.43 5.84 -7.06
N TRP A 197 -2.35 7.16 -7.03
CA TRP A 197 -2.15 7.92 -5.80
C TRP A 197 -3.42 8.02 -4.97
N VAL A 198 -3.26 8.46 -3.74
CA VAL A 198 -4.35 8.79 -2.82
C VAL A 198 -4.32 10.27 -2.50
N ARG A 199 -5.43 10.78 -1.96
CA ARG A 199 -5.49 12.14 -1.42
C ARG A 199 -5.85 12.15 0.07
N VAL A 200 -5.35 13.16 0.77
CA VAL A 200 -5.75 13.50 2.14
C VAL A 200 -6.60 14.77 2.08
N PRO A 201 -7.91 14.70 2.35
CA PRO A 201 -8.74 15.90 2.48
C PRO A 201 -8.32 16.72 3.70
N LEU A 202 -8.23 18.04 3.50
CA LEU A 202 -7.85 19.00 4.53
C LEU A 202 -9.07 19.77 5.02
N ALA A 203 -9.27 19.78 6.34
CA ALA A 203 -10.25 20.67 6.94
C ALA A 203 -9.80 22.13 6.81
N ASP A 204 -10.71 23.09 6.95
CA ASP A 204 -10.38 24.51 6.83
C ASP A 204 -9.26 24.95 7.79
N GLN A 205 -9.13 24.30 8.95
CA GLN A 205 -8.06 24.60 9.91
C GLN A 205 -6.70 24.11 9.43
N ASP A 206 -6.63 22.92 8.83
CA ASP A 206 -5.42 22.33 8.25
C ASP A 206 -4.93 23.20 7.09
N GLN A 207 -5.85 23.62 6.21
CA GLN A 207 -5.56 24.53 5.10
C GLN A 207 -5.03 25.88 5.59
N ARG A 208 -5.64 26.46 6.65
CA ARG A 208 -5.15 27.71 7.25
C ARG A 208 -3.78 27.54 7.91
N ALA A 209 -3.51 26.40 8.54
CA ALA A 209 -2.20 26.11 9.13
C ALA A 209 -1.14 25.99 8.03
N LYS A 210 -1.41 25.21 6.98
CA LYS A 210 -0.57 25.08 5.78
C LYS A 210 -0.27 26.44 5.14
N GLN A 211 -1.28 27.26 4.90
CA GLN A 211 -1.08 28.59 4.31
C GLN A 211 -0.18 29.50 5.16
N ARG A 212 -0.29 29.45 6.49
CA ARG A 212 0.62 30.20 7.38
C ARG A 212 2.04 29.66 7.32
N ALA A 213 2.21 28.33 7.30
CA ALA A 213 3.51 27.68 7.20
C ALA A 213 4.19 28.00 5.86
N MET A 214 3.46 27.96 4.75
CA MET A 214 3.98 28.39 3.44
C MET A 214 4.45 29.85 3.47
N GLY A 215 3.72 30.72 4.18
CA GLY A 215 4.10 32.12 4.36
C GLY A 215 5.28 32.36 5.32
N ALA A 216 5.75 31.34 6.03
CA ALA A 216 6.94 31.42 6.89
C ALA A 216 8.25 31.29 6.09
N HIS A 217 8.21 30.58 4.95
CA HIS A 217 9.34 30.39 4.03
C HIS A 217 9.55 31.62 3.13
N LEU A 218 9.81 32.78 3.73
CA LEU A 218 9.90 34.05 3.04
C LEU A 218 11.06 34.08 2.05
N SER A 219 12.19 33.45 2.37
CA SER A 219 13.36 33.43 1.49
C SER A 219 13.11 32.64 0.20
N GLN A 220 12.06 31.83 0.14
CA GLN A 220 11.71 31.03 -1.04
C GLN A 220 10.51 31.62 -1.80
N THR A 221 9.61 32.32 -1.10
CA THR A 221 8.35 32.85 -1.66
C THR A 221 8.41 34.34 -2.01
N LYS A 222 9.50 35.03 -1.67
CA LYS A 222 9.75 36.44 -2.00
C LYS A 222 11.19 36.61 -2.47
N PRO A 223 11.49 37.66 -3.26
CA PRO A 223 12.88 37.96 -3.58
C PRO A 223 13.64 38.37 -2.31
N LEU A 224 14.92 37.97 -2.19
CA LEU A 224 15.76 38.37 -1.05
C LEU A 224 16.06 39.87 -1.07
N SER A 225 16.19 40.45 -2.27
CA SER A 225 16.34 41.88 -2.53
C SER A 225 16.01 42.21 -4.01
N ASP A 226 16.21 43.46 -4.42
CA ASP A 226 16.07 43.88 -5.83
C ASP A 226 17.33 43.60 -6.68
N GLN A 227 18.36 42.93 -6.14
CA GLN A 227 19.61 42.62 -6.85
C GLN A 227 19.51 41.34 -7.70
N PRO A 228 20.26 41.22 -8.81
CA PRO A 228 20.34 39.97 -9.57
C PRO A 228 20.85 38.80 -8.71
N GLY A 229 20.22 37.62 -8.86
CA GLY A 229 20.53 36.42 -8.08
C GLY A 229 19.69 36.26 -6.80
N ASP A 230 18.82 37.23 -6.50
CA ASP A 230 17.91 37.23 -5.36
C ASP A 230 16.43 37.05 -5.77
N GLU A 231 16.18 36.57 -6.99
CA GLU A 231 14.84 36.37 -7.51
C GLU A 231 14.03 35.36 -6.71
N THR A 232 12.70 35.41 -6.81
CA THR A 232 11.82 34.44 -6.14
C THR A 232 11.97 33.03 -6.73
N LEU A 233 12.26 32.04 -5.89
CA LEU A 233 12.41 30.64 -6.30
C LEU A 233 11.07 29.96 -6.52
N LEU A 234 10.12 30.15 -5.60
CA LEU A 234 8.78 29.55 -5.65
C LEU A 234 7.76 30.59 -6.11
N SER A 235 7.52 30.64 -7.42
CA SER A 235 6.56 31.59 -8.00
C SER A 235 5.14 31.38 -7.47
N ASP A 236 4.34 32.45 -7.44
CA ASP A 236 2.94 32.37 -7.00
C ASP A 236 2.13 31.34 -7.80
N THR A 237 2.41 31.22 -9.11
CA THR A 237 1.79 30.22 -10.00
C THR A 237 2.13 28.79 -9.57
N PHE A 238 3.40 28.53 -9.24
CA PHE A 238 3.82 27.22 -8.73
C PHE A 238 3.17 26.91 -7.37
N LEU A 239 3.06 27.92 -6.49
CA LEU A 239 2.43 27.76 -5.18
C LEU A 239 0.93 27.45 -5.25
N GLU A 240 0.24 27.68 -6.39
CA GLU A 240 -1.17 27.32 -6.56
C GLU A 240 -1.42 25.82 -6.38
N HIS A 241 -0.48 24.96 -6.81
CA HIS A 241 -0.57 23.51 -6.66
C HIS A 241 -0.72 23.06 -5.20
N PHE A 242 -0.19 23.83 -4.27
CA PHE A 242 -0.16 23.49 -2.84
C PHE A 242 -1.28 24.18 -2.04
N ARG A 243 -2.11 25.01 -2.68
CA ARG A 243 -3.28 25.68 -2.08
C ARG A 243 -4.57 24.86 -2.18
N ARG A 244 -4.51 23.64 -2.74
CA ARG A 244 -5.63 22.70 -2.86
C ARG A 244 -6.22 22.36 -1.48
N PRO A 245 -7.54 22.05 -1.37
CA PRO A 245 -8.17 21.60 -0.14
C PRO A 245 -7.87 20.12 0.19
N TRP A 246 -6.85 19.55 -0.43
CA TRP A 246 -6.37 18.18 -0.26
C TRP A 246 -4.90 18.10 -0.68
N GLU A 247 -4.18 17.10 -0.17
CA GLU A 247 -2.80 16.77 -0.56
C GLU A 247 -2.78 15.39 -1.20
N ALA A 248 -1.91 15.16 -2.20
CA ALA A 248 -1.80 13.87 -2.88
C ALA A 248 -0.50 13.16 -2.49
N PHE A 249 -0.58 11.84 -2.41
CA PHE A 249 0.55 10.98 -2.05
C PHE A 249 0.55 9.70 -2.89
N ALA A 250 1.72 9.25 -3.32
CA ALA A 250 1.88 7.84 -3.68
C ALA A 250 1.87 7.01 -2.39
N TRP A 251 0.88 6.14 -2.23
CA TRP A 251 0.67 5.37 -1.01
C TRP A 251 1.15 3.92 -1.17
N HIS A 252 2.03 3.52 -0.26
CA HIS A 252 2.50 2.15 -0.12
C HIS A 252 2.19 1.70 1.32
N PRO A 253 1.14 0.88 1.52
CA PRO A 253 0.77 0.43 2.86
C PRO A 253 1.87 -0.41 3.48
N SER A 254 1.88 -0.45 4.82
CA SER A 254 2.79 -1.33 5.56
C SER A 254 2.61 -2.77 5.10
N THR A 255 3.73 -3.43 4.80
CA THR A 255 3.74 -4.87 4.50
C THR A 255 3.85 -5.73 5.76
N ALA A 256 4.00 -5.10 6.93
CA ALA A 256 3.97 -5.76 8.23
C ALA A 256 2.56 -5.88 8.83
N GLY A 257 1.51 -5.51 8.07
CA GLY A 257 0.12 -5.53 8.51
C GLY A 257 -0.39 -6.90 8.94
N SER A 258 -1.32 -6.88 9.91
CA SER A 258 -2.11 -8.00 10.39
C SER A 258 -3.52 -8.01 9.78
N ASN A 259 -3.65 -7.81 8.46
CA ASN A 259 -4.96 -7.95 7.83
C ASN A 259 -5.56 -9.31 8.21
N SER A 260 -6.84 -9.30 8.56
CA SER A 260 -7.57 -10.44 9.09
C SER A 260 -8.74 -10.81 8.17
N ALA A 261 -9.46 -11.89 8.50
CA ALA A 261 -10.68 -12.25 7.77
C ALA A 261 -11.72 -11.11 7.77
N ALA A 262 -11.73 -10.25 8.80
CA ALA A 262 -12.65 -9.11 8.87
C ALA A 262 -12.33 -8.02 7.83
N ASP A 263 -11.06 -7.88 7.43
CA ASP A 263 -10.62 -6.90 6.45
C ASP A 263 -10.83 -7.41 5.01
N ALA A 264 -10.75 -8.73 4.83
CA ALA A 264 -10.89 -9.41 3.55
C ALA A 264 -12.20 -9.04 2.83
N GLU A 265 -13.34 -9.03 3.54
CA GLU A 265 -14.65 -8.72 2.94
C GLU A 265 -14.67 -7.34 2.28
N ARG A 266 -14.28 -6.29 3.03
CA ARG A 266 -14.23 -4.92 2.52
C ARG A 266 -13.25 -4.78 1.37
N ILE A 267 -12.05 -5.35 1.50
CA ILE A 267 -10.99 -5.26 0.49
C ILE A 267 -11.43 -5.96 -0.80
N PHE A 268 -12.00 -7.16 -0.73
CA PHE A 268 -12.39 -7.90 -1.92
C PHE A 268 -13.65 -7.38 -2.58
N ASP A 269 -14.63 -6.89 -1.83
CA ASP A 269 -15.80 -6.22 -2.43
C ASP A 269 -15.37 -4.94 -3.17
N GLU A 270 -14.43 -4.17 -2.63
CA GLU A 270 -13.90 -2.99 -3.31
C GLU A 270 -13.20 -3.38 -4.64
N VAL A 271 -12.36 -4.40 -4.63
CA VAL A 271 -11.66 -4.87 -5.83
C VAL A 271 -12.62 -5.40 -6.90
N HIS A 272 -13.56 -6.29 -6.53
CA HIS A 272 -14.51 -6.87 -7.49
C HIS A 272 -15.60 -5.90 -7.95
N SER A 273 -15.85 -4.82 -7.21
CA SER A 273 -16.78 -3.76 -7.64
C SER A 273 -16.17 -2.83 -8.70
N ARG A 274 -14.84 -2.70 -8.73
CA ARG A 274 -14.10 -1.86 -9.69
C ARG A 274 -13.86 -2.56 -11.02
N GLU A 275 -13.55 -3.84 -10.99
CA GLU A 275 -13.34 -4.66 -12.19
C GLU A 275 -14.03 -6.02 -12.07
N GLU A 276 -14.71 -6.46 -13.13
CA GLU A 276 -15.44 -7.75 -13.13
C GLU A 276 -14.50 -8.97 -12.99
N ASP A 277 -13.28 -8.91 -13.56
CA ASP A 277 -12.27 -9.98 -13.51
C ASP A 277 -10.88 -9.40 -13.17
N PRO A 278 -10.66 -8.96 -11.90
CA PRO A 278 -9.49 -8.16 -11.52
C PRO A 278 -8.16 -8.91 -11.67
N TRP A 279 -8.20 -10.24 -11.69
CA TRP A 279 -7.04 -11.11 -11.87
C TRP A 279 -7.00 -11.78 -13.25
N SER A 280 -7.88 -11.40 -14.18
CA SER A 280 -7.93 -11.94 -15.54
C SER A 280 -8.06 -13.48 -15.59
N TYR A 281 -8.83 -14.07 -14.68
CA TYR A 281 -9.08 -15.51 -14.59
C TYR A 281 -9.60 -16.12 -15.90
N THR A 282 -10.31 -15.33 -16.70
CA THR A 282 -10.94 -15.78 -17.95
C THR A 282 -10.01 -15.74 -19.16
N THR A 283 -9.03 -14.84 -19.17
CA THR A 283 -8.18 -14.59 -20.35
C THR A 283 -6.73 -15.02 -20.16
N SER A 284 -6.24 -15.00 -18.91
CA SER A 284 -4.86 -15.30 -18.57
C SER A 284 -4.50 -16.76 -18.86
N TRP A 285 -3.41 -16.97 -19.61
CA TRP A 285 -2.85 -18.31 -19.81
C TRP A 285 -2.40 -18.92 -18.48
N TYR A 286 -1.83 -18.11 -17.59
CA TYR A 286 -1.38 -18.55 -16.27
C TYR A 286 -2.54 -19.15 -15.46
N GLU A 287 -3.65 -18.42 -15.31
CA GLU A 287 -4.82 -18.87 -14.54
C GLU A 287 -5.45 -20.13 -15.11
N ARG A 288 -5.64 -20.19 -16.44
CA ARG A 288 -6.14 -21.38 -17.12
C ARG A 288 -5.23 -22.59 -16.89
N ARG A 289 -3.91 -22.43 -16.99
CA ARG A 289 -2.95 -23.52 -16.77
C ARG A 289 -2.95 -24.00 -15.32
N LYS A 290 -2.91 -23.08 -14.35
CA LYS A 290 -2.99 -23.39 -12.92
C LYS A 290 -4.25 -24.19 -12.60
N ARG A 291 -5.40 -23.75 -13.10
CA ARG A 291 -6.68 -24.46 -12.95
C ARG A 291 -6.65 -25.87 -13.55
N SER A 292 -6.17 -26.02 -14.79
CA SER A 292 -6.06 -27.34 -15.41
C SER A 292 -5.11 -28.27 -14.65
N LEU A 293 -3.99 -27.77 -14.11
CA LEU A 293 -3.08 -28.57 -13.27
C LEU A 293 -3.72 -28.95 -11.94
N THR A 294 -4.46 -28.03 -11.32
CA THR A 294 -5.21 -28.29 -10.08
C THR A 294 -6.20 -29.43 -10.26
N LEU A 295 -6.99 -29.41 -11.33
CA LEU A 295 -7.97 -30.46 -11.65
C LEU A 295 -7.32 -31.79 -12.02
N ALA A 296 -6.18 -31.75 -12.72
CA ALA A 296 -5.43 -32.94 -13.12
C ALA A 296 -4.71 -33.62 -11.95
N ALA A 297 -4.46 -32.89 -10.85
CA ALA A 297 -3.83 -33.42 -9.64
C ALA A 297 -4.82 -34.12 -8.69
N LEU A 298 -6.14 -34.00 -8.94
CA LEU A 298 -7.16 -34.65 -8.13
C LEU A 298 -7.03 -36.19 -8.21
N PRO A 299 -6.97 -36.91 -7.07
CA PRO A 299 -6.83 -38.37 -7.08
C PRO A 299 -8.02 -39.12 -7.67
N GLU A 300 -9.24 -38.62 -7.42
CA GLU A 300 -10.49 -39.27 -7.84
C GLU A 300 -11.12 -38.59 -9.04
N GLU A 301 -11.76 -39.38 -9.91
CA GLU A 301 -12.52 -38.88 -11.07
C GLU A 301 -13.82 -38.19 -10.65
N SER A 302 -14.41 -38.54 -9.52
CA SER A 302 -15.64 -37.90 -9.03
C SER A 302 -15.72 -37.93 -7.51
N TYR A 303 -16.41 -36.94 -6.95
CA TYR A 303 -16.61 -36.72 -5.52
C TYR A 303 -18.12 -36.63 -5.22
N GLU A 304 -18.53 -37.00 -4.01
CA GLU A 304 -19.92 -36.88 -3.57
C GLU A 304 -20.25 -35.45 -3.15
N SER A 305 -19.37 -34.79 -2.40
CA SER A 305 -19.61 -33.51 -1.75
C SER A 305 -18.34 -32.64 -1.74
N GLY A 306 -18.30 -31.64 -2.61
CA GLY A 306 -17.19 -30.69 -2.75
C GLY A 306 -17.43 -29.35 -2.06
N LEU A 307 -16.40 -28.81 -1.42
CA LEU A 307 -16.35 -27.46 -0.86
C LEU A 307 -15.16 -26.68 -1.44
N GLU A 308 -15.41 -25.49 -1.98
CA GLU A 308 -14.37 -24.53 -2.37
C GLU A 308 -14.42 -23.30 -1.45
N LEU A 309 -13.31 -23.05 -0.75
CA LEU A 309 -13.12 -21.93 0.16
C LEU A 309 -12.46 -20.76 -0.60
N GLY A 310 -13.19 -19.65 -0.73
CA GLY A 310 -12.77 -18.49 -1.52
C GLY A 310 -12.95 -18.71 -3.02
N CYS A 311 -14.19 -18.94 -3.46
CA CYS A 311 -14.49 -19.33 -4.84
C CYS A 311 -14.42 -18.15 -5.85
N SER A 312 -14.28 -16.91 -5.38
CA SER A 312 -14.24 -15.68 -6.19
C SER A 312 -15.37 -15.68 -7.25
N ILE A 313 -15.05 -15.41 -8.51
CA ILE A 313 -16.01 -15.37 -9.62
C ILE A 313 -16.39 -16.77 -10.16
N GLY A 314 -15.92 -17.84 -9.53
CA GLY A 314 -16.34 -19.22 -9.78
C GLY A 314 -15.73 -19.91 -11.01
N THR A 315 -14.55 -19.49 -11.48
CA THR A 315 -13.92 -20.12 -12.66
C THR A 315 -13.42 -21.54 -12.40
N LEU A 316 -12.82 -21.79 -11.23
CA LEU A 316 -12.46 -23.14 -10.79
C LEU A 316 -13.71 -23.93 -10.37
N SER A 317 -14.66 -23.28 -9.70
CA SER A 317 -15.94 -23.86 -9.29
C SER A 317 -16.71 -24.53 -10.44
N GLU A 318 -16.73 -23.93 -11.63
CA GLU A 318 -17.43 -24.49 -12.80
C GLU A 318 -16.90 -25.86 -13.22
N GLU A 319 -15.59 -26.08 -13.10
CA GLU A 319 -14.96 -27.36 -13.45
C GLU A 319 -15.03 -28.35 -12.29
N LEU A 320 -14.96 -27.87 -11.04
CA LEU A 320 -15.16 -28.72 -9.84
C LEU A 320 -16.60 -29.22 -9.71
N ALA A 321 -17.60 -28.39 -10.02
CA ALA A 321 -19.02 -28.75 -9.97
C ALA A 321 -19.36 -29.92 -10.90
N GLN A 322 -18.64 -30.08 -12.01
CA GLN A 322 -18.80 -31.24 -12.92
C GLN A 322 -18.29 -32.54 -12.32
N ARG A 323 -17.39 -32.46 -11.34
CA ARG A 323 -16.75 -33.59 -10.67
C ARG A 323 -17.46 -33.97 -9.37
N CYS A 324 -18.45 -33.19 -8.91
CA CYS A 324 -19.09 -33.37 -7.62
C CYS A 324 -20.60 -33.66 -7.75
N GLN A 325 -21.14 -34.60 -6.98
CA GLN A 325 -22.59 -34.83 -6.94
C GLN A 325 -23.32 -33.67 -6.24
N GLN A 326 -22.69 -33.05 -5.25
CA GLN A 326 -23.08 -31.79 -4.60
C GLN A 326 -21.84 -30.90 -4.48
N PHE A 327 -21.97 -29.61 -4.80
CA PHE A 327 -20.87 -28.66 -4.76
C PHE A 327 -21.28 -27.37 -4.06
N LEU A 328 -20.42 -26.88 -3.18
CA LEU A 328 -20.60 -25.60 -2.50
C LEU A 328 -19.36 -24.72 -2.69
N GLY A 329 -19.55 -23.56 -3.30
CA GLY A 329 -18.55 -22.49 -3.31
C GLY A 329 -18.89 -21.44 -2.25
N VAL A 330 -17.91 -21.01 -1.46
CA VAL A 330 -18.10 -19.95 -0.45
C VAL A 330 -17.09 -18.82 -0.66
N ASP A 331 -17.49 -17.59 -0.40
CA ASP A 331 -16.62 -16.42 -0.49
C ASP A 331 -17.13 -15.31 0.45
N ALA A 332 -16.23 -14.42 0.86
CA ALA A 332 -16.56 -13.24 1.66
C ALA A 332 -17.06 -12.09 0.79
N SER A 333 -16.79 -12.10 -0.53
CA SER A 333 -17.24 -11.04 -1.43
C SER A 333 -18.63 -11.31 -2.01
N SER A 334 -19.58 -10.44 -1.68
CA SER A 334 -20.93 -10.48 -2.24
C SER A 334 -20.94 -10.25 -3.76
N ALA A 335 -20.05 -9.38 -4.24
CA ALA A 335 -19.88 -9.07 -5.66
C ALA A 335 -19.32 -10.25 -6.46
N ALA A 336 -18.29 -10.92 -5.94
CA ALA A 336 -17.72 -12.11 -6.58
C ALA A 336 -18.75 -13.26 -6.65
N LEU A 337 -19.49 -13.48 -5.56
CA LEU A 337 -20.52 -14.52 -5.49
C LEU A 337 -21.65 -14.33 -6.48
N ALA A 338 -22.06 -13.09 -6.77
CA ALA A 338 -23.07 -12.83 -7.80
C ALA A 338 -22.62 -13.37 -9.18
N GLN A 339 -21.33 -13.25 -9.49
CA GLN A 339 -20.76 -13.79 -10.72
C GLN A 339 -20.63 -15.32 -10.67
N ALA A 340 -20.14 -15.87 -9.56
CA ALA A 340 -20.04 -17.32 -9.36
C ALA A 340 -21.40 -18.01 -9.49
N ALA A 341 -22.44 -17.47 -8.85
CA ALA A 341 -23.81 -17.97 -8.93
C ALA A 341 -24.33 -17.98 -10.37
N LYS A 342 -24.09 -16.92 -11.13
CA LYS A 342 -24.45 -16.86 -12.55
C LYS A 342 -23.73 -17.95 -13.36
N ARG A 343 -22.42 -18.12 -13.13
CA ARG A 343 -21.59 -19.13 -13.82
C ARG A 343 -22.05 -20.56 -13.50
N LEU A 344 -22.40 -20.81 -12.25
CA LEU A 344 -22.83 -22.11 -11.73
C LEU A 344 -24.30 -22.45 -11.97
N SER A 345 -25.14 -21.50 -12.41
CA SER A 345 -26.58 -21.69 -12.64
C SER A 345 -26.97 -22.87 -13.56
N ARG A 346 -26.02 -23.40 -14.34
CA ARG A 346 -26.21 -24.59 -15.20
C ARG A 346 -26.05 -25.92 -14.47
N PHE A 347 -25.60 -25.92 -13.22
CA PHE A 347 -25.37 -27.11 -12.38
C PHE A 347 -26.35 -27.08 -11.21
N PRO A 348 -27.47 -27.84 -11.27
CA PRO A 348 -28.48 -27.85 -10.19
C PRO A 348 -27.96 -28.34 -8.83
N SER A 349 -26.82 -29.04 -8.82
CA SER A 349 -26.12 -29.54 -7.64
C SER A 349 -25.10 -28.56 -7.06
N ALA A 350 -24.90 -27.39 -7.67
CA ALA A 350 -23.94 -26.39 -7.23
C ALA A 350 -24.64 -25.21 -6.54
N GLU A 351 -24.19 -24.88 -5.34
CA GLU A 351 -24.65 -23.72 -4.58
C GLU A 351 -23.49 -22.76 -4.30
N THR A 352 -23.83 -21.50 -4.05
CA THR A 352 -22.90 -20.49 -3.56
C THR A 352 -23.44 -19.89 -2.26
N ARG A 353 -22.57 -19.60 -1.30
CA ARG A 353 -22.95 -18.96 -0.03
C ARG A 353 -21.94 -17.89 0.36
N HIS A 354 -22.48 -16.76 0.82
CA HIS A 354 -21.70 -15.68 1.41
C HIS A 354 -21.35 -16.07 2.84
N LEU A 355 -20.05 -16.24 3.11
CA LEU A 355 -19.52 -16.62 4.42
C LEU A 355 -18.14 -15.98 4.63
N THR A 356 -17.93 -15.40 5.80
CA THR A 356 -16.62 -14.88 6.23
C THR A 356 -15.90 -15.92 7.09
N MET A 357 -14.97 -16.64 6.47
CA MET A 357 -14.22 -17.74 7.08
C MET A 357 -13.01 -17.22 7.87
N PRO A 358 -12.63 -17.85 9.01
CA PRO A 358 -13.20 -19.04 9.61
C PRO A 358 -14.36 -18.79 10.60
N GLY A 359 -14.77 -17.53 10.80
CA GLY A 359 -15.81 -17.16 11.77
C GLY A 359 -17.15 -17.83 11.48
N GLU A 360 -17.51 -17.90 10.20
CA GLU A 360 -18.64 -18.65 9.67
C GLU A 360 -18.17 -19.96 9.03
N TRP A 361 -19.05 -20.97 8.95
CA TRP A 361 -18.71 -22.26 8.34
C TRP A 361 -19.97 -23.00 7.86
N PRO A 362 -19.93 -23.66 6.68
CA PRO A 362 -21.09 -24.40 6.19
C PRO A 362 -21.32 -25.71 6.96
N GLU A 363 -22.59 -26.05 7.20
CA GLU A 363 -22.95 -27.36 7.72
C GLU A 363 -22.67 -28.47 6.69
N GLY A 364 -22.27 -29.65 7.17
CA GLY A 364 -22.11 -30.85 6.34
C GLY A 364 -20.74 -31.51 6.46
N THR A 365 -20.51 -32.49 5.59
CA THR A 365 -19.20 -33.14 5.42
C THR A 365 -18.84 -33.25 3.95
N PHE A 366 -17.55 -33.18 3.66
CA PHE A 366 -17.02 -33.06 2.30
C PHE A 366 -15.97 -34.13 2.04
N ASP A 367 -15.98 -34.74 0.86
CA ASP A 367 -14.90 -35.62 0.39
C ASP A 367 -13.92 -34.91 -0.55
N LEU A 368 -14.23 -33.66 -0.94
CA LEU A 368 -13.29 -32.73 -1.55
C LEU A 368 -13.38 -31.36 -0.88
N VAL A 369 -12.24 -30.85 -0.40
CA VAL A 369 -12.09 -29.47 0.08
C VAL A 369 -10.98 -28.79 -0.72
N VAL A 370 -11.25 -27.59 -1.24
CA VAL A 370 -10.30 -26.80 -2.03
C VAL A 370 -10.06 -25.47 -1.33
N LEU A 371 -8.80 -25.20 -0.99
CA LEU A 371 -8.32 -23.92 -0.50
C LEU A 371 -7.33 -23.37 -1.53
N SER A 372 -7.82 -22.52 -2.42
CA SER A 372 -7.04 -21.91 -3.49
C SER A 372 -6.97 -20.40 -3.27
N GLU A 373 -5.77 -19.82 -3.34
CA GLU A 373 -5.49 -18.37 -3.31
C GLU A 373 -6.05 -17.58 -2.11
N THR A 374 -6.55 -18.25 -1.07
CA THR A 374 -7.22 -17.58 0.07
C THR A 374 -6.49 -17.75 1.39
N GLY A 375 -5.75 -18.85 1.58
CA GLY A 375 -5.17 -19.18 2.88
C GLY A 375 -4.17 -18.16 3.42
N TYR A 376 -3.53 -17.38 2.54
CA TYR A 376 -2.58 -16.35 2.92
C TYR A 376 -3.27 -15.00 3.26
N TYR A 377 -4.58 -14.87 3.01
CA TYR A 377 -5.39 -13.72 3.41
C TYR A 377 -6.00 -13.90 4.80
N LEU A 378 -5.34 -14.67 5.65
CA LEU A 378 -5.74 -14.92 7.03
C LEU A 378 -4.55 -14.62 7.93
N SER A 379 -4.83 -14.24 9.18
CA SER A 379 -3.80 -14.30 10.22
C SER A 379 -3.41 -15.76 10.50
N PRO A 380 -2.23 -16.03 11.10
CA PRO A 380 -1.83 -17.39 11.48
C PRO A 380 -2.83 -18.11 12.39
N ASP A 381 -3.48 -17.38 13.31
CA ASP A 381 -4.46 -17.93 14.22
C ASP A 381 -5.77 -18.28 13.48
N GLU A 382 -6.23 -17.42 12.58
CA GLU A 382 -7.38 -17.69 11.71
C GLU A 382 -7.14 -18.86 10.76
N LEU A 383 -5.95 -18.97 10.16
CA LEU A 383 -5.62 -20.13 9.33
C LEU A 383 -5.59 -21.41 10.18
N THR A 384 -5.11 -21.34 11.42
CA THR A 384 -5.11 -22.49 12.34
C THR A 384 -6.53 -22.96 12.66
N GLU A 385 -7.45 -22.03 12.89
CA GLU A 385 -8.88 -22.29 13.09
C GLU A 385 -9.55 -22.82 11.81
N LEU A 386 -9.26 -22.22 10.65
CA LEU A 386 -9.73 -22.68 9.35
C LEU A 386 -9.35 -24.15 9.11
N LEU A 387 -8.08 -24.49 9.32
CA LEU A 387 -7.57 -25.85 9.16
C LEU A 387 -8.24 -26.84 10.13
N ALA A 388 -8.56 -26.41 11.36
CA ALA A 388 -9.30 -27.24 12.31
C ALA A 388 -10.73 -27.52 11.82
N ARG A 389 -11.39 -26.54 11.19
CA ARG A 389 -12.73 -26.73 10.61
C ARG A 389 -12.71 -27.58 9.34
N ILE A 390 -11.68 -27.45 8.52
CA ILE A 390 -11.42 -28.37 7.40
C ILE A 390 -11.29 -29.79 7.94
N GLU A 391 -10.45 -30.01 8.96
CA GLU A 391 -10.27 -31.35 9.55
C GLU A 391 -11.58 -31.95 10.08
N ALA A 392 -12.39 -31.14 10.76
CA ALA A 392 -13.64 -31.59 11.37
C ALA A 392 -14.74 -31.92 10.33
N SER A 393 -14.70 -31.30 9.15
CA SER A 393 -15.74 -31.45 8.11
C SER A 393 -15.32 -32.34 6.94
N THR A 394 -14.03 -32.66 6.79
CA THR A 394 -13.57 -33.59 5.77
C THR A 394 -13.83 -35.05 6.18
N ARG A 395 -14.41 -35.81 5.25
CA ARG A 395 -14.67 -37.25 5.43
C ARG A 395 -13.36 -38.04 5.47
N PRO A 396 -13.35 -39.24 6.07
CA PRO A 396 -12.20 -40.15 5.97
C PRO A 396 -11.85 -40.41 4.50
N CYS A 397 -10.56 -40.46 4.18
CA CYS A 397 -10.06 -40.54 2.80
C CYS A 397 -10.43 -39.35 1.90
N GLY A 398 -10.97 -38.27 2.44
CA GLY A 398 -11.27 -37.05 1.68
C GLY A 398 -10.01 -36.33 1.21
N THR A 399 -10.15 -35.55 0.14
CA THR A 399 -9.07 -34.81 -0.50
C THR A 399 -9.09 -33.35 -0.07
N LEU A 400 -7.96 -32.83 0.42
CA LEU A 400 -7.71 -31.40 0.55
C LEU A 400 -6.72 -30.94 -0.53
N VAL A 401 -7.14 -29.93 -1.29
CA VAL A 401 -6.32 -29.26 -2.30
C VAL A 401 -5.87 -27.91 -1.76
N LEU A 402 -4.56 -27.67 -1.78
CA LEU A 402 -3.96 -26.37 -1.51
C LEU A 402 -3.33 -25.84 -2.80
N CYS A 403 -3.73 -24.66 -3.27
CA CYS A 403 -3.13 -24.04 -4.45
C CYS A 403 -2.92 -22.55 -4.23
N HIS A 404 -1.67 -22.09 -4.16
CA HIS A 404 -1.37 -20.70 -3.78
C HIS A 404 -0.26 -20.09 -4.65
N TRP A 405 -0.47 -18.83 -5.02
CA TRP A 405 0.48 -17.92 -5.63
C TRP A 405 1.71 -17.70 -4.74
N ARG A 406 2.90 -17.76 -5.33
CA ARG A 406 4.19 -17.74 -4.59
C ARG A 406 4.89 -16.39 -4.56
N HIS A 407 4.36 -15.37 -5.24
CA HIS A 407 4.99 -14.04 -5.21
C HIS A 407 4.45 -13.23 -4.02
N PRO A 408 5.17 -12.19 -3.57
CA PRO A 408 4.79 -11.42 -2.39
C PRO A 408 3.37 -10.85 -2.48
N ILE A 409 2.67 -10.89 -1.35
CA ILE A 409 1.30 -10.36 -1.20
C ILE A 409 1.36 -9.27 -0.12
N SER A 410 1.09 -8.04 -0.53
CA SER A 410 1.21 -6.88 0.36
C SER A 410 0.10 -6.85 1.40
N GLY A 411 0.46 -6.59 2.67
CA GLY A 411 -0.48 -6.36 3.77
C GLY A 411 -0.93 -7.61 4.53
N TRP A 412 -0.42 -8.81 4.19
CA TRP A 412 -0.82 -10.06 4.83
C TRP A 412 0.39 -10.80 5.43
N GLN A 413 0.18 -11.47 6.56
CA GLN A 413 1.25 -12.11 7.34
C GLN A 413 1.74 -13.44 6.77
N LEU A 414 0.96 -14.05 5.88
CA LEU A 414 1.21 -15.39 5.36
C LEU A 414 1.58 -15.32 3.87
N ASP A 415 2.42 -16.26 3.45
CA ASP A 415 2.70 -16.55 2.05
C ASP A 415 2.30 -18.00 1.72
N ALA A 416 2.39 -18.40 0.44
CA ALA A 416 2.08 -19.77 0.03
C ALA A 416 2.85 -20.82 0.81
N GLU A 417 4.16 -20.61 1.02
CA GLU A 417 5.01 -21.52 1.77
C GLU A 417 4.52 -21.71 3.23
N ALA A 418 4.14 -20.63 3.91
CA ALA A 418 3.62 -20.63 5.26
C ALA A 418 2.27 -21.36 5.34
N VAL A 419 1.33 -21.08 4.43
CA VAL A 419 0.01 -21.74 4.38
C VAL A 419 0.17 -23.26 4.28
N HIS A 420 0.97 -23.71 3.31
CA HIS A 420 1.21 -25.13 3.08
C HIS A 420 1.95 -25.79 4.26
N ALA A 421 2.91 -25.11 4.87
CA ALA A 421 3.63 -25.61 6.04
C ALA A 421 2.73 -25.75 7.26
N MET A 422 1.85 -24.75 7.50
CA MET A 422 0.88 -24.78 8.58
C MET A 422 -0.15 -25.88 8.38
N ALA A 423 -0.66 -26.08 7.16
CA ALA A 423 -1.56 -27.18 6.82
C ALA A 423 -0.95 -28.54 7.13
N ARG A 424 0.28 -28.82 6.65
CA ARG A 424 1.00 -30.06 6.96
C ARG A 424 1.18 -30.27 8.45
N LYS A 425 1.58 -29.23 9.18
CA LYS A 425 1.84 -29.30 10.63
C LYS A 425 0.57 -29.53 11.43
N LYS A 426 -0.51 -28.83 11.09
CA LYS A 426 -1.77 -28.83 11.82
C LYS A 426 -2.57 -30.11 11.58
N LEU A 427 -2.67 -30.55 10.32
CA LEU A 427 -3.47 -31.70 9.94
C LEU A 427 -2.72 -33.03 10.12
N GLY A 428 -1.40 -33.04 9.86
CA GLY A 428 -0.62 -34.28 9.86
C GLY A 428 -1.02 -35.28 8.77
N TRP A 429 -1.78 -34.84 7.76
CA TRP A 429 -2.25 -35.68 6.66
C TRP A 429 -1.11 -36.00 5.68
N PRO A 430 -1.06 -37.22 5.13
CA PRO A 430 -0.06 -37.57 4.11
C PRO A 430 -0.23 -36.72 2.84
N THR A 431 0.88 -36.20 2.34
CA THR A 431 0.95 -35.57 1.02
C THR A 431 0.84 -36.63 -0.07
N HIS A 432 -0.20 -36.56 -0.88
CA HIS A 432 -0.40 -37.40 -2.06
C HIS A 432 0.40 -36.90 -3.27
N GLY A 433 0.44 -35.59 -3.46
CA GLY A 433 1.18 -34.95 -4.55
C GLY A 433 1.58 -33.53 -4.21
N LEU A 434 2.76 -33.11 -4.69
CA LEU A 434 3.25 -31.75 -4.56
C LEU A 434 3.82 -31.31 -5.91
N TYR A 435 3.27 -30.23 -6.44
CA TYR A 435 3.78 -29.52 -7.59
C TYR A 435 4.22 -28.12 -7.15
N ARG A 436 5.49 -27.78 -7.40
CA ARG A 436 6.05 -26.48 -7.08
C ARG A 436 6.76 -25.91 -8.29
N GLU A 437 6.36 -24.72 -8.71
CA GLU A 437 7.05 -23.96 -9.75
C GLU A 437 7.26 -22.52 -9.32
N LYS A 438 7.82 -21.68 -10.20
CA LYS A 438 8.11 -20.27 -9.90
C LYS A 438 6.90 -19.53 -9.34
N ASP A 439 5.74 -19.71 -9.97
CA ASP A 439 4.59 -18.83 -9.78
C ASP A 439 3.57 -19.35 -8.78
N PHE A 440 3.40 -20.67 -8.65
CA PHE A 440 2.48 -21.24 -7.65
C PHE A 440 2.99 -22.57 -7.07
N MET A 441 2.40 -22.96 -5.94
CA MET A 441 2.50 -24.28 -5.35
C MET A 441 1.12 -24.93 -5.33
N LEU A 442 1.06 -26.23 -5.65
CA LEU A 442 -0.14 -27.06 -5.58
C LEU A 442 0.19 -28.31 -4.77
N GLU A 443 -0.58 -28.58 -3.74
CA GLU A 443 -0.38 -29.73 -2.86
C GLU A 443 -1.71 -30.42 -2.58
N ILE A 444 -1.67 -31.76 -2.65
CA ILE A 444 -2.82 -32.63 -2.38
C ILE A 444 -2.53 -33.38 -1.09
N LEU A 445 -3.40 -33.21 -0.10
CA LEU A 445 -3.36 -33.91 1.19
C LEU A 445 -4.56 -34.85 1.29
N LEU A 446 -4.36 -36.05 1.82
CA LEU A 446 -5.44 -37.03 2.01
C LEU A 446 -5.75 -37.21 3.49
N ALA A 447 -7.02 -37.07 3.86
CA ALA A 447 -7.46 -37.35 5.22
C ALA A 447 -7.24 -38.84 5.54
N PRO A 448 -6.73 -39.18 6.74
CA PRO A 448 -6.48 -40.57 7.10
C PRO A 448 -7.78 -41.38 7.16
N GLU A 449 -7.68 -42.69 6.93
CA GLU A 449 -8.74 -43.62 7.29
C GLU A 449 -9.04 -43.49 8.79
N ARG A 450 -10.32 -43.39 9.18
CA ARG A 450 -10.69 -43.49 10.60
C ARG A 450 -10.25 -44.87 11.09
N THR A 451 -9.26 -44.89 11.99
CA THR A 451 -8.96 -46.13 12.70
C THR A 451 -10.17 -46.45 13.58
N PRO A 452 -10.77 -47.65 13.47
CA PRO A 452 -12.01 -48.01 14.16
C PRO A 452 -11.91 -47.97 15.70
#